data_AF-A0A813HTL1-F1
#
_entry.id   AF-A0A813HTL1-F1
#
_cell.length_a   1.000
_cell.length_b   1.000
_cell.length_c   1.000
_cell.angle_alpha   90.00
_cell.angle_beta   90.00
_cell.angle_gamma   90.00
#
_symmetry.space_group_name_H-M   'P 1'
#
loop_
_entity.id
_entity.type
_entity.pdbx_description
1 polymer ?
#
loop_
_entity_poly.entity_id
_entity_poly.type
_entity_poly.pdbx_seq_one_letter_code
_entity_poly.pdbx_strand_id
1 'polypeptide(L)'
;MESASEGDRSEDHGCESDSALSDPDALDLTIRAMSGELLAELTVNGRCSAGQLAEELWRLVPPLPRSEYRLAVGTVALGLSDRLCEHMDSRAELTACVVPSRAGEFFCQVSPLKAVTLGLGLDRAAFCRSERKVGPMSFATSADGYWEDLEGNTLRVILTQEVGSIGSVISITHRLALESLENGDLRVVKGDVGEGAVVDPNMLFAAGGEIFGRF
;
A
#
# COMPACT_ATOMS: atom_id res chain seq x y z
N MET A 1 61.34 -61.46 -1.76
CA MET A 1 60.05 -61.88 -1.15
C MET A 1 60.14 -61.55 0.32
N GLU A 2 59.05 -61.10 0.92
CA GLU A 2 58.93 -60.37 2.20
C GLU A 2 59.12 -58.86 2.06
N SER A 3 58.28 -57.99 2.62
CA SER A 3 56.82 -57.90 2.73
C SER A 3 56.57 -56.47 3.22
N ALA A 4 55.52 -55.85 2.68
CA ALA A 4 55.21 -54.44 2.80
C ALA A 4 54.87 -53.99 4.23
N SER A 5 55.30 -52.78 4.58
CA SER A 5 54.72 -51.98 5.65
C SER A 5 54.72 -50.50 5.24
N GLU A 6 53.73 -49.78 5.76
CA GLU A 6 53.58 -48.31 5.77
C GLU A 6 52.88 -47.68 4.56
N GLY A 7 51.73 -47.08 4.85
CA GLY A 7 51.01 -46.22 3.92
C GLY A 7 49.55 -45.99 4.28
N ASP A 8 49.24 -45.79 5.57
CA ASP A 8 47.93 -45.29 6.00
C ASP A 8 47.85 -43.79 5.67
N ARG A 9 47.13 -43.46 4.59
CA ARG A 9 46.73 -42.10 4.24
C ARG A 9 45.23 -42.11 4.06
N SER A 10 44.52 -41.99 5.17
CA SER A 10 43.12 -41.61 5.20
C SER A 10 43.00 -40.19 4.64
N GLU A 11 42.37 -40.07 3.46
CA GLU A 11 41.93 -38.82 2.87
C GLU A 11 40.77 -38.29 3.72
N ASP A 12 41.07 -37.32 4.58
CA ASP A 12 40.06 -36.55 5.29
C ASP A 12 39.45 -35.55 4.30
N HIS A 13 38.39 -35.99 3.61
CA HIS A 13 37.51 -35.10 2.89
C HIS A 13 36.78 -34.23 3.90
N GLY A 14 37.40 -33.08 4.20
CA GLY A 14 36.73 -31.93 4.78
C GLY A 14 35.50 -31.62 3.92
N CYS A 15 34.35 -32.08 4.40
CA CYS A 15 33.06 -31.68 3.90
C CYS A 15 32.90 -30.22 4.33
N GLU A 16 33.35 -29.32 3.45
CA GLU A 16 33.01 -27.90 3.51
C GLU A 16 31.49 -27.83 3.58
N SER A 17 31.01 -27.58 4.79
CA SER A 17 29.61 -27.31 5.03
C SER A 17 29.29 -26.06 4.23
N ASP A 18 28.44 -26.22 3.23
CA ASP A 18 27.73 -25.15 2.53
C ASP A 18 27.07 -24.27 3.59
N SER A 19 27.81 -23.27 4.08
CA SER A 19 27.24 -22.16 4.82
C SER A 19 26.48 -21.36 3.78
N ALA A 20 25.20 -21.73 3.59
CA ALA A 20 24.21 -20.89 2.96
C ALA A 20 24.41 -19.48 3.51
N LEU A 21 24.86 -18.59 2.63
CA LEU A 21 25.01 -17.17 2.89
C LEU A 21 23.66 -16.68 3.39
N SER A 22 23.52 -16.60 4.71
CA SER A 22 22.37 -15.98 5.35
C SER A 22 22.43 -14.54 4.88
N ASP A 23 21.45 -14.12 4.09
CA ASP A 23 21.32 -12.72 3.73
C ASP A 23 21.28 -11.94 5.05
N PRO A 24 22.29 -11.09 5.35
CA PRO A 24 22.43 -10.48 6.67
C PRO A 24 21.24 -9.59 7.03
N ASP A 25 20.41 -9.24 6.04
CA ASP A 25 19.19 -8.47 6.20
C ASP A 25 17.92 -9.35 6.26
N ALA A 26 18.01 -10.68 6.28
CA ALA A 26 16.84 -11.54 6.39
C ALA A 26 16.29 -11.60 7.83
N LEU A 27 14.97 -11.45 7.97
CA LEU A 27 14.23 -11.55 9.22
C LEU A 27 13.28 -12.75 9.17
N ASP A 28 13.38 -13.62 10.16
CA ASP A 28 12.44 -14.71 10.39
C ASP A 28 11.27 -14.19 11.25
N LEU A 29 10.07 -14.17 10.69
CA LEU A 29 8.88 -13.60 11.29
C LEU A 29 7.84 -14.67 11.58
N THR A 30 7.28 -14.60 12.77
CA THR A 30 6.05 -15.32 13.15
C THR A 30 4.93 -14.30 13.27
N ILE A 31 3.88 -14.42 12.46
CA ILE A 31 2.75 -13.48 12.47
C ILE A 31 1.53 -14.17 13.07
N ARG A 32 0.98 -13.61 14.14
CA ARG A 32 -0.20 -14.12 14.84
C ARG A 32 -1.35 -13.13 14.79
N ALA A 33 -2.58 -13.62 14.77
CA ALA A 33 -3.76 -12.80 14.98
C ALA A 33 -3.84 -12.29 16.44
N MET A 34 -4.67 -11.28 16.69
CA MET A 34 -5.00 -10.82 18.05
C MET A 34 -5.57 -11.93 18.97
N SER A 35 -6.12 -13.00 18.40
CA SER A 35 -6.58 -14.19 19.13
C SER A 35 -5.43 -15.11 19.58
N GLY A 36 -4.20 -14.87 19.13
CA GLY A 36 -3.02 -15.73 19.32
C GLY A 36 -2.85 -16.81 18.25
N GLU A 37 -3.82 -16.97 17.35
CA GLU A 37 -3.73 -17.90 16.22
C GLU A 37 -2.56 -17.57 15.30
N LEU A 38 -1.81 -18.57 14.88
CA LEU A 38 -0.74 -18.39 13.90
C LEU A 38 -1.34 -18.16 12.51
N LEU A 39 -1.00 -17.02 11.89
CA LEU A 39 -1.44 -16.70 10.54
C LEU A 39 -0.39 -17.13 9.51
N ALA A 40 0.88 -16.81 9.76
CA ALA A 40 1.97 -17.12 8.84
C ALA A 40 3.33 -17.16 9.55
N GLU A 41 4.26 -17.93 8.99
CA GLU A 41 5.70 -17.84 9.27
C GLU A 41 6.41 -17.47 7.96
N LEU A 42 7.19 -16.39 7.97
CA LEU A 42 7.79 -15.81 6.76
C LEU A 42 9.24 -15.42 7.01
N THR A 43 10.08 -15.59 6.00
CA THR A 43 11.42 -14.99 5.98
C THR A 43 11.41 -13.85 4.98
N VAL A 44 11.60 -12.62 5.44
CA VAL A 44 11.51 -11.41 4.61
C VAL A 44 12.78 -10.58 4.71
N ASN A 45 12.99 -9.67 3.77
CA ASN A 45 14.05 -8.67 3.89
C ASN A 45 13.67 -7.64 4.96
N GLY A 46 14.55 -7.36 5.92
CA GLY A 46 14.30 -6.44 7.03
C GLY A 46 14.10 -4.98 6.61
N ARG A 47 14.47 -4.61 5.39
CA ARG A 47 14.17 -3.29 4.81
C ARG A 47 12.73 -3.18 4.29
N CYS A 48 11.99 -4.29 4.26
CA CYS A 48 10.56 -4.31 3.96
C CYS A 48 9.82 -3.39 4.94
N SER A 49 8.82 -2.67 4.44
CA SER A 49 7.96 -1.87 5.31
C SER A 49 6.83 -2.71 5.90
N ALA A 50 6.27 -2.29 7.04
CA ALA A 50 5.13 -2.98 7.63
C ALA A 50 3.92 -3.05 6.67
N GLY A 51 3.73 -2.04 5.82
CA GLY A 51 2.68 -2.05 4.79
C GLY A 51 2.91 -3.10 3.69
N GLN A 52 4.14 -3.26 3.24
CA GLN A 52 4.50 -4.30 2.26
C GLN A 52 4.28 -5.70 2.86
N LEU A 53 4.69 -5.90 4.12
CA LEU A 53 4.45 -7.16 4.82
C LEU A 53 2.95 -7.42 5.05
N ALA A 54 2.18 -6.38 5.40
CA ALA A 54 0.73 -6.51 5.55
C ALA A 54 0.04 -6.89 4.24
N GLU A 55 0.53 -6.38 3.11
CA GLU A 55 0.06 -6.76 1.77
C GLU A 55 0.44 -8.21 1.43
N GLU A 56 1.66 -8.63 1.75
CA GLU A 56 2.10 -10.02 1.58
C GLU A 56 1.24 -10.98 2.41
N LEU A 57 1.00 -10.65 3.67
CA LEU A 57 0.10 -11.41 4.54
C LEU A 57 -1.33 -11.42 4.00
N TRP A 58 -1.82 -10.31 3.44
CA TRP A 58 -3.14 -10.25 2.79
C TRP A 58 -3.25 -11.22 1.61
N ARG A 59 -2.18 -11.38 0.81
CA ARG A 59 -2.18 -12.34 -0.31
C ARG A 59 -2.17 -13.79 0.16
N LEU A 60 -1.48 -14.08 1.26
CA LEU A 60 -1.37 -15.42 1.83
C LEU A 60 -2.63 -15.84 2.59
N VAL A 61 -3.14 -14.93 3.42
CA VAL A 61 -4.32 -15.13 4.27
C VAL A 61 -5.24 -13.93 4.11
N PRO A 62 -6.06 -13.89 3.02
CA PRO A 62 -6.96 -12.78 2.78
C PRO A 62 -7.92 -12.59 3.95
N PRO A 63 -7.98 -11.39 4.55
CA PRO A 63 -8.95 -11.10 5.58
C PRO A 63 -10.34 -10.92 4.95
N LEU A 64 -11.33 -10.59 5.78
CA LEU A 64 -12.68 -10.32 5.29
C LEU A 64 -12.69 -9.18 4.25
N PRO A 65 -13.64 -9.16 3.31
CA PRO A 65 -13.79 -8.04 2.39
C PRO A 65 -13.83 -6.71 3.13
N ARG A 66 -13.22 -5.68 2.54
CA ARG A 66 -13.17 -4.31 3.11
C ARG A 66 -12.37 -4.19 4.41
N SER A 67 -11.44 -5.10 4.65
CA SER A 67 -10.52 -5.03 5.77
C SER A 67 -9.06 -5.13 5.32
N GLU A 68 -8.16 -4.63 6.17
CA GLU A 68 -6.72 -4.68 5.96
C GLU A 68 -6.03 -5.11 7.26
N TYR A 69 -4.81 -5.64 7.13
CA TYR A 69 -3.97 -5.94 8.28
C TYR A 69 -3.23 -4.70 8.74
N ARG A 70 -3.17 -4.53 10.06
CA ARG A 70 -2.23 -3.64 10.75
C ARG A 70 -1.36 -4.48 11.66
N LEU A 71 -0.06 -4.20 11.63
CA LEU A 71 0.94 -5.00 12.33
C LEU A 71 1.41 -4.27 13.57
N ALA A 72 1.74 -5.03 14.61
CA ALA A 72 2.31 -4.54 15.85
C ALA A 72 3.44 -5.46 16.33
N VAL A 73 4.48 -4.87 16.92
CA VAL A 73 5.55 -5.58 17.62
C VAL A 73 5.30 -5.40 19.12
N GLY A 74 4.95 -6.49 19.81
CA GLY A 74 4.54 -6.42 21.21
C GLY A 74 3.34 -5.49 21.41
N THR A 75 3.58 -4.33 22.02
CA THR A 75 2.54 -3.31 22.28
C THR A 75 2.60 -2.10 21.34
N VAL A 76 3.55 -2.09 20.41
CA VAL A 76 3.79 -0.96 19.51
C VAL A 76 3.16 -1.25 18.15
N ALA A 77 2.15 -0.46 17.77
CA ALA A 77 1.57 -0.49 16.43
C ALA A 77 2.56 0.13 15.43
N LEU A 78 2.78 -0.57 14.30
CA LEU A 78 3.65 -0.10 13.23
C LEU A 78 2.85 0.74 12.23
N GLY A 79 3.43 1.89 11.85
CA GLY A 79 3.03 2.65 10.66
C GLY A 79 3.37 1.87 9.38
N LEU A 80 2.59 2.07 8.31
CA LEU A 80 2.78 1.31 7.07
C LEU A 80 4.13 1.59 6.38
N SER A 81 4.72 2.75 6.65
CA SER A 81 6.03 3.15 6.15
C SER A 81 7.18 2.72 7.06
N ASP A 82 6.89 2.23 8.25
CA ASP A 82 7.89 1.81 9.23
C ASP A 82 8.64 0.60 8.69
N ARG A 83 9.98 0.63 8.77
CA ARG A 83 10.83 -0.46 8.31
C ARG A 83 10.96 -1.50 9.41
N LEU A 84 10.81 -2.78 9.08
CA LEU A 84 10.81 -3.83 10.08
C LEU A 84 12.12 -3.85 10.89
N CYS A 85 13.27 -3.69 10.23
CA CYS A 85 14.57 -3.66 10.89
C CYS A 85 14.78 -2.52 11.91
N GLU A 86 13.93 -1.49 11.92
CA GLU A 86 14.00 -0.41 12.91
C GLU A 86 13.28 -0.79 14.22
N HIS A 87 12.48 -1.86 14.19
CA HIS A 87 11.63 -2.27 15.31
C HIS A 87 11.91 -3.68 15.84
N MET A 88 12.71 -4.48 15.14
CA MET A 88 12.95 -5.87 15.53
C MET A 88 14.33 -6.39 15.11
N ASP A 89 14.79 -7.43 15.84
CA ASP A 89 15.98 -8.20 15.54
C ASP A 89 15.67 -9.39 14.61
N SER A 90 16.67 -10.23 14.32
CA SER A 90 16.64 -11.34 13.34
C SER A 90 15.48 -12.35 13.48
N ARG A 91 14.86 -12.45 14.67
CA ARG A 91 13.65 -13.23 14.91
C ARG A 91 12.63 -12.42 15.69
N ALA A 92 11.43 -12.28 15.14
CA ALA A 92 10.39 -11.48 15.75
C ALA A 92 9.00 -12.13 15.64
N GLU A 93 8.20 -11.92 16.67
CA GLU A 93 6.76 -12.20 16.63
C GLU A 93 6.00 -10.89 16.40
N LEU A 94 5.15 -10.90 15.37
CA LEU A 94 4.26 -9.81 15.01
C LEU A 94 2.82 -10.18 15.33
N THR A 95 2.07 -9.22 15.86
CA THR A 95 0.63 -9.34 16.01
C THR A 95 -0.07 -8.59 14.88
N ALA A 96 -0.91 -9.30 14.13
CA ALA A 96 -1.77 -8.76 13.10
C ALA A 96 -3.17 -8.50 13.65
N CYS A 97 -3.63 -7.28 13.46
CA CYS A 97 -4.98 -6.83 13.73
C CYS A 97 -5.69 -6.59 12.40
N VAL A 98 -6.94 -7.06 12.29
CA VAL A 98 -7.80 -6.80 11.14
C VAL A 98 -8.61 -5.54 11.43
N VAL A 99 -8.43 -4.51 10.60
CA VAL A 99 -9.14 -3.24 10.73
C VAL A 99 -9.97 -2.94 9.48
N PRO A 100 -11.02 -2.10 9.57
CA PRO A 100 -11.73 -1.62 8.38
C PRO A 100 -10.75 -0.90 7.44
N SER A 101 -10.73 -1.32 6.17
CA SER A 101 -9.87 -0.70 5.16
C SER A 101 -10.61 0.39 4.40
N ARG A 102 -9.92 1.52 4.20
CA ARG A 102 -10.34 2.60 3.30
C ARG A 102 -9.93 2.36 1.85
N ALA A 103 -9.08 1.37 1.58
CA ALA A 103 -8.70 1.00 0.23
C ALA A 103 -9.90 0.41 -0.54
N GLY A 104 -10.05 0.75 -1.80
CA GLY A 104 -11.15 0.30 -2.65
C GLY A 104 -11.44 1.25 -3.79
N GLU A 105 -12.45 0.90 -4.58
CA GLU A 105 -12.97 1.76 -5.64
C GLU A 105 -14.25 2.46 -5.17
N PHE A 106 -14.36 3.74 -5.53
CA PHE A 106 -15.46 4.60 -5.13
C PHE A 106 -16.00 5.39 -6.32
N PHE A 107 -17.30 5.69 -6.27
CA PHE A 107 -18.03 6.44 -7.28
C PHE A 107 -18.62 7.73 -6.73
N CYS A 108 -18.52 8.81 -7.50
CA CYS A 108 -19.29 10.01 -7.23
C CYS A 108 -19.90 10.56 -8.53
N GLN A 109 -21.21 10.79 -8.53
CA GLN A 109 -21.89 11.50 -9.60
C GLN A 109 -21.96 13.00 -9.26
N VAL A 110 -20.90 13.74 -9.60
CA VAL A 110 -20.75 15.17 -9.27
C VAL A 110 -21.80 16.05 -9.94
N SER A 111 -22.25 15.68 -11.15
CA SER A 111 -23.38 16.32 -11.83
C SER A 111 -24.01 15.34 -12.82
N PRO A 112 -25.20 15.59 -13.41
CA PRO A 112 -25.78 14.71 -14.42
C PRO A 112 -24.88 14.43 -15.64
N LEU A 113 -23.89 15.30 -15.86
CA LEU A 113 -22.96 15.21 -16.99
C LEU A 113 -21.55 14.81 -16.57
N LYS A 114 -21.24 14.66 -15.28
CA LYS A 114 -19.89 14.36 -14.78
C LYS A 114 -19.93 13.29 -13.70
N ALA A 115 -19.20 12.20 -13.95
CA ALA A 115 -19.00 11.11 -13.01
C ALA A 115 -17.51 10.96 -12.72
N VAL A 116 -17.19 10.54 -11.50
CA VAL A 116 -15.82 10.42 -11.02
C VAL A 116 -15.64 9.10 -10.29
N THR A 117 -14.57 8.38 -10.62
CA THR A 117 -14.13 7.18 -9.94
C THR A 117 -12.84 7.49 -9.21
N LEU A 118 -12.81 7.21 -7.92
CA LEU A 118 -11.62 7.29 -7.06
C LEU A 118 -11.22 5.88 -6.67
N GLY A 119 -9.96 5.51 -6.89
CA GLY A 119 -9.40 4.25 -6.43
C GLY A 119 -8.29 4.49 -5.41
N LEU A 120 -8.37 3.77 -4.30
CA LEU A 120 -7.40 3.80 -3.20
C LEU A 120 -6.80 2.40 -3.04
N GLY A 121 -5.51 2.24 -3.33
CA GLY A 121 -4.78 0.98 -3.20
C GLY A 121 -4.36 0.71 -1.75
N LEU A 122 -4.21 -0.57 -1.38
CA LEU A 122 -3.68 -0.96 -0.06
C LEU A 122 -2.25 -0.45 0.14
N ASP A 123 -1.47 -0.44 -0.94
CA ASP A 123 -0.11 0.10 -1.08
C ASP A 123 -0.01 1.64 -1.01
N ARG A 124 -1.14 2.31 -0.73
CA ARG A 124 -1.24 3.77 -0.68
C ARG A 124 -1.12 4.47 -2.03
N ALA A 125 -1.13 3.74 -3.15
CA ALA A 125 -1.36 4.32 -4.46
C ALA A 125 -2.81 4.84 -4.57
N ALA A 126 -3.01 5.93 -5.29
CA ALA A 126 -4.33 6.46 -5.59
C ALA A 126 -4.44 6.74 -7.09
N PHE A 127 -5.62 6.54 -7.65
CA PHE A 127 -5.96 7.02 -8.98
C PHE A 127 -7.32 7.69 -8.96
N CYS A 128 -7.52 8.64 -9.87
CA CYS A 128 -8.82 9.26 -10.06
C CYS A 128 -9.12 9.40 -11.54
N ARG A 129 -10.33 9.02 -11.95
CA ARG A 129 -10.82 9.14 -13.32
C ARG A 129 -12.10 9.95 -13.34
N SER A 130 -12.17 10.94 -14.20
CA SER A 130 -13.39 11.73 -14.43
C SER A 130 -13.87 11.49 -15.85
N GLU A 131 -15.17 11.23 -16.02
CA GLU A 131 -15.84 11.22 -17.31
C GLU A 131 -16.88 12.34 -17.35
N ARG A 132 -16.83 13.18 -18.39
CA ARG A 132 -17.76 14.27 -18.64
C ARG A 132 -18.42 14.15 -20.00
N LYS A 133 -19.75 14.22 -20.05
CA LYS A 133 -20.55 14.22 -21.29
C LYS A 133 -20.89 15.64 -21.71
N VAL A 134 -20.69 15.96 -22.98
CA VAL A 134 -21.08 17.23 -23.60
C VAL A 134 -21.72 16.93 -24.96
N GLY A 135 -23.06 16.94 -25.01
CA GLY A 135 -23.80 16.48 -26.18
C GLY A 135 -23.50 15.00 -26.49
N PRO A 136 -23.15 14.65 -27.74
CA PRO A 136 -22.79 13.28 -28.12
C PRO A 136 -21.35 12.90 -27.75
N MET A 137 -20.54 13.84 -27.22
CA MET A 137 -19.13 13.61 -26.92
C MET A 137 -18.93 13.23 -25.45
N SER A 138 -17.96 12.37 -25.19
CA SER A 138 -17.46 12.06 -23.85
C SER A 138 -15.99 12.44 -23.73
N PHE A 139 -15.66 13.13 -22.65
CA PHE A 139 -14.31 13.59 -22.31
C PHE A 139 -13.88 12.87 -21.04
N ALA A 140 -12.73 12.20 -21.10
CA ALA A 140 -12.17 11.50 -19.96
C ALA A 140 -10.84 12.13 -19.54
N THR A 141 -10.63 12.24 -18.23
CA THR A 141 -9.34 12.62 -17.64
C THR A 141 -8.97 11.65 -16.54
N SER A 142 -7.67 11.47 -16.32
CA SER A 142 -7.13 10.62 -15.25
C SER A 142 -6.02 11.34 -14.49
N ALA A 143 -5.82 10.99 -13.23
CA ALA A 143 -4.73 11.48 -12.42
C ALA A 143 -4.19 10.38 -11.50
N ASP A 144 -2.86 10.28 -11.51
CA ASP A 144 -1.94 9.43 -10.75
C ASP A 144 -1.64 9.97 -9.35
N GLY A 145 -1.60 9.18 -8.28
CA GLY A 145 -1.26 9.74 -6.97
C GLY A 145 -1.03 8.75 -5.85
N TYR A 146 -1.13 9.29 -4.64
CA TYR A 146 -1.07 8.53 -3.41
C TYR A 146 -2.08 9.04 -2.40
N TRP A 147 -2.34 8.24 -1.38
CA TRP A 147 -3.20 8.62 -0.26
C TRP A 147 -2.60 8.21 1.08
N GLU A 148 -2.99 8.94 2.13
CA GLU A 148 -2.52 8.70 3.48
C GLU A 148 -3.67 8.82 4.47
N ASP A 149 -3.64 7.98 5.51
CA ASP A 149 -4.50 8.17 6.66
C ASP A 149 -4.02 9.38 7.46
N LEU A 150 -4.94 10.25 7.80
CA LEU A 150 -4.74 11.30 8.79
C LEU A 150 -5.43 10.89 10.09
N GLU A 151 -5.26 11.69 11.14
CA GLU A 151 -5.86 11.40 12.44
C GLU A 151 -7.38 11.21 12.36
N GLY A 152 -7.89 10.26 13.15
CA GLY A 152 -9.31 9.93 13.22
C GLY A 152 -9.85 9.29 11.94
N ASN A 153 -11.00 9.77 11.47
CA ASN A 153 -11.68 9.25 10.28
C ASN A 153 -11.24 9.95 8.97
N THR A 154 -10.18 10.75 9.00
CA THR A 154 -9.79 11.59 7.86
C THR A 154 -8.66 10.96 7.04
N LEU A 155 -8.66 11.25 5.74
CA LEU A 155 -7.61 10.85 4.82
C LEU A 155 -7.29 11.99 3.84
N ARG A 156 -6.08 11.97 3.31
CA ARG A 156 -5.66 12.89 2.26
C ARG A 156 -5.32 12.10 1.00
N VAL A 157 -5.77 12.59 -0.14
CA VAL A 157 -5.43 12.07 -1.46
C VAL A 157 -4.74 13.17 -2.25
N ILE A 158 -3.56 12.88 -2.80
CA ILE A 158 -2.78 13.80 -3.63
C ILE A 158 -2.62 13.17 -5.01
N LEU A 159 -3.15 13.83 -6.03
CA LEU A 159 -3.15 13.35 -7.41
C LEU A 159 -2.40 14.34 -8.31
N THR A 160 -1.73 13.83 -9.32
CA THR A 160 -1.05 14.60 -10.36
C THR A 160 -1.66 14.23 -11.71
N GLN A 161 -2.16 15.24 -12.39
CA GLN A 161 -2.75 15.14 -13.72
C GLN A 161 -1.81 15.81 -14.72
N GLU A 162 -1.44 15.11 -15.78
CA GLU A 162 -0.77 15.73 -16.92
C GLU A 162 -1.80 16.24 -17.92
N VAL A 163 -1.72 17.53 -18.26
CA VAL A 163 -2.64 18.20 -19.18
C VAL A 163 -1.83 18.92 -20.25
N GLY A 164 -2.11 18.62 -21.50
CA GLY A 164 -1.43 19.26 -22.61
C GLY A 164 -1.44 18.43 -23.89
N SER A 165 -0.75 18.96 -24.90
CA SER A 165 -0.50 18.31 -26.17
C SER A 165 0.98 17.94 -26.30
N ILE A 166 1.31 17.11 -27.29
CA ILE A 166 2.70 16.77 -27.62
C ILE A 166 3.49 18.08 -27.82
N GLY A 167 4.42 18.36 -26.90
CA GLY A 167 5.28 19.57 -26.90
C GLY A 167 4.99 20.62 -25.82
N SER A 168 3.86 20.52 -25.09
CA SER A 168 3.55 21.38 -23.94
C SER A 168 2.66 20.65 -22.94
N VAL A 169 3.28 19.92 -22.01
CA VAL A 169 2.60 19.23 -20.90
C VAL A 169 2.75 20.06 -19.63
N ILE A 170 1.64 20.29 -18.94
CA ILE A 170 1.59 20.92 -17.64
C ILE A 170 1.11 19.87 -16.63
N SER A 171 1.82 19.74 -15.51
CA SER A 171 1.40 18.89 -14.40
C SER A 171 0.57 19.71 -13.42
N ILE A 172 -0.62 19.20 -13.09
CA ILE A 172 -1.58 19.82 -12.20
C ILE A 172 -1.77 18.92 -10.98
N THR A 173 -1.50 19.44 -9.79
CA THR A 173 -1.67 18.70 -8.55
C THR A 173 -3.03 18.98 -7.94
N HIS A 174 -3.81 17.93 -7.72
CA HIS A 174 -5.07 17.95 -6.98
C HIS A 174 -4.84 17.45 -5.56
N ARG A 175 -5.46 18.09 -4.58
CA ARG A 175 -5.42 17.69 -3.17
C ARG A 175 -6.84 17.56 -2.67
N LEU A 176 -7.23 16.35 -2.26
CA LEU A 176 -8.53 16.07 -1.67
C LEU A 176 -8.33 15.70 -0.20
N ALA A 177 -8.98 16.43 0.69
CA ALA A 177 -9.19 16.02 2.07
C ALA A 177 -10.55 15.33 2.15
N LEU A 178 -10.56 14.08 2.60
CA LEU A 178 -11.77 13.28 2.74
C LEU A 178 -11.95 12.82 4.18
N GLU A 179 -13.18 12.51 4.53
CA GLU A 179 -13.53 11.80 5.75
C GLU A 179 -14.25 10.50 5.40
N SER A 180 -13.99 9.45 6.16
CA SER A 180 -14.68 8.19 6.09
C SER A 180 -15.97 8.27 6.91
N LEU A 181 -17.08 7.89 6.26
CA LEU A 181 -18.40 7.77 6.87
C LEU A 181 -18.58 6.37 7.48
N GLU A 182 -19.54 6.21 8.37
CA GLU A 182 -19.81 4.95 9.08
C GLU A 182 -20.14 3.77 8.14
N ASN A 183 -20.72 4.07 6.98
CA ASN A 183 -21.05 3.07 5.96
C ASN A 183 -19.86 2.68 5.06
N GLY A 184 -18.69 3.30 5.27
CA GLY A 184 -17.47 3.08 4.49
C GLY A 184 -17.35 3.95 3.24
N ASP A 185 -18.31 4.85 2.98
CA ASP A 185 -18.20 5.86 1.93
C ASP A 185 -17.23 6.98 2.35
N LEU A 186 -16.80 7.77 1.37
CA LEU A 186 -15.89 8.88 1.59
C LEU A 186 -16.57 10.21 1.22
N ARG A 187 -16.61 11.15 2.16
CA ARG A 187 -17.08 12.51 1.89
C ARG A 187 -15.88 13.42 1.68
N VAL A 188 -15.91 14.20 0.60
CA VAL A 188 -14.91 15.25 0.38
C VAL A 188 -15.18 16.39 1.35
N VAL A 189 -14.21 16.66 2.23
CA VAL A 189 -14.23 17.82 3.13
C VAL A 189 -13.75 19.05 2.36
N LYS A 190 -12.68 18.88 1.57
CA LYS A 190 -12.07 19.95 0.78
C LYS A 190 -11.40 19.38 -0.46
N GLY A 191 -11.56 20.05 -1.59
CA GLY A 191 -10.81 19.78 -2.81
C GLY A 191 -10.11 21.05 -3.28
N ASP A 192 -8.79 20.97 -3.49
CA ASP A 192 -7.95 22.07 -3.97
C ASP A 192 -7.16 21.63 -5.21
N VAL A 193 -6.88 22.57 -6.10
CA VAL A 193 -5.92 22.39 -7.20
C VAL A 193 -4.77 23.37 -7.01
N GLY A 194 -3.52 22.90 -7.11
CA GLY A 194 -2.32 23.67 -6.85
C GLY A 194 -2.15 24.91 -7.75
N GLU A 195 -1.36 25.88 -7.27
CA GLU A 195 -1.09 27.17 -7.94
C GLU A 195 -0.24 27.00 -9.21
N GLY A 196 -0.60 27.70 -10.30
CA GLY A 196 0.24 27.80 -11.49
C GLY A 196 -0.47 28.06 -12.82
N ALA A 197 -1.78 27.88 -12.90
CA ALA A 197 -2.58 28.28 -14.05
C ALA A 197 -3.93 28.80 -13.56
N VAL A 198 -4.61 29.61 -14.37
CA VAL A 198 -6.05 29.83 -14.19
C VAL A 198 -6.72 28.48 -14.40
N VAL A 199 -6.87 27.71 -13.33
CA VAL A 199 -7.41 26.35 -13.39
C VAL A 199 -8.92 26.49 -13.60
N ASP A 200 -9.42 25.98 -14.71
CA ASP A 200 -10.85 25.85 -14.94
C ASP A 200 -11.46 25.04 -13.78
N PRO A 201 -12.45 25.57 -13.03
CA PRO A 201 -13.12 24.86 -11.95
C PRO A 201 -13.66 23.48 -12.36
N ASN A 202 -13.91 23.26 -13.66
CA ASN A 202 -14.31 21.97 -14.20
C ASN A 202 -13.24 20.88 -14.09
N MET A 203 -11.97 21.25 -13.89
CA MET A 203 -10.84 20.33 -13.75
C MET A 203 -10.78 19.67 -12.37
N LEU A 204 -11.39 20.27 -11.35
CA LEU A 204 -11.43 19.69 -10.01
C LEU A 204 -12.17 18.35 -10.06
N PHE A 205 -11.56 17.29 -9.54
CA PHE A 205 -12.21 15.98 -9.50
C PHE A 205 -13.46 15.99 -8.62
N ALA A 206 -13.38 16.59 -7.43
CA ALA A 206 -14.54 16.72 -6.56
C ALA A 206 -14.43 17.95 -5.64
N ALA A 207 -15.57 18.58 -5.36
CA ALA A 207 -15.70 19.71 -4.45
C ALA A 207 -16.09 19.25 -3.04
N GLY A 208 -15.99 20.15 -2.06
CA GLY A 208 -16.45 19.87 -0.71
C GLY A 208 -17.95 19.51 -0.69
N GLY A 209 -18.29 18.46 0.06
CA GLY A 209 -19.64 17.92 0.19
C GLY A 209 -19.95 16.73 -0.72
N GLU A 210 -19.18 16.51 -1.79
CA GLU A 210 -19.33 15.34 -2.67
C GLU A 210 -19.08 14.03 -1.92
N ILE A 211 -19.88 13.00 -2.21
CA ILE A 211 -19.79 11.69 -1.55
C ILE A 211 -19.42 10.63 -2.58
N PHE A 212 -18.28 10.00 -2.32
CA PHE A 212 -17.77 8.84 -3.02
C PHE A 212 -18.34 7.57 -2.37
N GLY A 213 -19.36 7.02 -3.00
CA GLY A 213 -19.98 5.75 -2.62
C GLY A 213 -19.06 4.58 -2.96
N ARG A 214 -18.81 3.68 -2.02
CA ARG A 214 -17.94 2.53 -2.27
C ARG A 214 -18.64 1.50 -3.15
N PHE A 215 -17.97 1.05 -4.22
CA PHE A 215 -18.47 -0.02 -5.09
C PHE A 215 -18.41 -1.40 -4.41
#